data_AF-A0A1X1BLP0-F1
#
_entry.id   AF-A0A1X1BLP0-F1
#
_cell.length_a   1.000
_cell.length_b   1.000
_cell.length_c   1.000
_cell.angle_alpha   90.00
_cell.angle_beta   90.00
_cell.angle_gamma   90.00
#
_symmetry.space_group_name_H-M   'P 1'
#
loop_
_entity.id
_entity.type
_entity.pdbx_description
1 polymer ?
#
loop_
_entity_poly.entity_id
_entity_poly.type
_entity_poly.pdbx_seq_one_letter_code
_entity_poly.pdbx_strand_id
1 'polypeptide(L)'
;MEGNEGHGANVQREPSPWELEEARNVDWDEKVLQMSNVDILQFTTTTFEWPVMPILRPDFLGRISCFSSCLDSERWMRLFTTIEQAQRTRKCVVFPNVREDLMKLEVLLFTKQEYELRYELARGLVFQIWNNHGPKDAPWYSKLMQLVRDIDACCFIRRLLDSQCAITLTPMVTPYSDVDEVVFAFLQPFFEGETAWSPYIEGELMYRLSARGFITVAVSVEAFRHPKRLLVPKMHSERAYLRPLWIRMTKAGKRAARNLRVTMDTVFHRVIRGIVQQHGENWMYPEMQQEFNIMYYQRHRFKNLKTRLHSVEVWKGGELVAGEIGCKYLFYHDKWTAVATGAVYTSVTGFHNLNSSGTFQLYALAAILHFQGIEVWDLGMEIPYKRSIGATTMSRTRFIDTFNHCKTRERDVCVPERFRDCENGVQLLEELETEQQLREELLEFYAYATLKQQHVIMICAGATLGAIVGIKSRRQRVASGEFSDNLELVAYNTSSVKDFESNWNRLARLAQRSSDYKYTRLYKAVNWDEPLPHYLQLRLWKYDNSLDNYRNSPSYSNLAKKVEGAATVVQTARPVTVIDDSVRRGIPF
;
A
#
# COMPACT_ATOMS: atom_id res chain seq x y z
N MET A 1 52.15 11.07 -2.08
CA MET A 1 52.02 10.06 -1.02
C MET A 1 50.67 9.41 -1.24
N GLU A 2 50.76 8.17 -1.70
CA GLU A 2 49.69 7.40 -2.33
C GLU A 2 48.59 7.01 -1.36
N GLY A 3 47.41 6.76 -1.94
CA GLY A 3 46.19 6.45 -1.23
C GLY A 3 46.28 5.09 -0.56
N ASN A 4 45.83 5.06 0.70
CA ASN A 4 45.61 3.83 1.43
C ASN A 4 44.12 3.48 1.26
N GLU A 5 43.79 2.90 0.11
CA GLU A 5 42.50 2.23 -0.11
C GLU A 5 42.48 0.97 0.75
N GLY A 6 41.93 1.11 1.95
CA GLY A 6 41.67 -0.01 2.84
C GLY A 6 40.80 -1.03 2.12
N HIS A 7 41.43 -2.14 1.71
CA HIS A 7 40.77 -3.38 1.36
C HIS A 7 40.02 -3.88 2.60
N GLY A 8 38.77 -3.43 2.75
CA GLY A 8 37.81 -4.09 3.62
C GLY A 8 37.67 -5.52 3.11
N ALA A 9 38.23 -6.47 3.85
CA ALA A 9 38.05 -7.89 3.60
C ALA A 9 36.55 -8.14 3.47
N ASN A 10 36.13 -8.47 2.25
CA ASN A 10 34.76 -8.79 1.91
C ASN A 10 34.48 -10.17 2.51
N VAL A 11 34.23 -10.21 3.82
CA VAL A 11 33.83 -11.41 4.56
C VAL A 11 32.54 -11.87 3.89
N GLN A 12 32.63 -12.91 3.06
CA GLN A 12 31.47 -13.50 2.40
C GLN A 12 30.51 -13.94 3.49
N ARG A 13 29.45 -13.16 3.69
CA ARG A 13 28.38 -13.52 4.61
C ARG A 13 27.68 -14.75 4.04
N GLU A 14 27.60 -15.81 4.83
CA GLU A 14 26.81 -16.98 4.45
C GLU A 14 25.36 -16.56 4.15
N PRO A 15 24.79 -17.02 3.01
CA PRO A 15 23.41 -16.71 2.67
C PRO A 15 22.48 -17.26 3.75
N SER A 16 21.51 -16.45 4.15
CA SER A 16 20.48 -16.88 5.09
C SER A 16 19.63 -18.02 4.51
N PRO A 17 19.03 -18.88 5.36
CA PRO A 17 18.13 -19.94 4.89
C PRO A 17 17.02 -19.45 3.95
N TRP A 18 16.60 -18.19 4.10
CA TRP A 18 15.55 -17.56 3.31
C TRP A 18 16.00 -17.09 1.93
N GLU A 19 17.28 -16.70 1.80
CA GLU A 19 17.92 -16.42 0.51
C GLU A 19 18.16 -17.73 -0.26
N LEU A 20 18.52 -18.81 0.45
CA LEU A 20 18.60 -20.15 -0.14
C LEU A 20 17.24 -20.64 -0.64
N GLU A 21 16.16 -20.41 0.12
CA GLU A 21 14.81 -20.75 -0.30
C GLU A 21 14.37 -19.94 -1.54
N GLU A 22 14.74 -18.65 -1.64
CA GLU A 22 14.49 -17.87 -2.86
C GLU A 22 15.19 -18.49 -4.07
N ALA A 23 16.48 -18.82 -3.94
CA ALA A 23 17.22 -19.47 -5.00
C ALA A 23 16.60 -20.81 -5.40
N ARG A 24 16.06 -21.58 -4.44
CA ARG A 24 15.31 -22.82 -4.71
C ARG A 24 14.03 -22.58 -5.50
N ASN A 25 13.30 -21.50 -5.24
CA ASN A 25 12.10 -21.14 -6.02
C ASN A 25 12.48 -20.76 -7.46
N VAL A 26 13.55 -19.98 -7.66
CA VAL A 26 14.01 -19.60 -9.01
C VAL A 26 14.47 -20.83 -9.80
N ASP A 27 15.32 -21.68 -9.21
CA ASP A 27 15.76 -22.95 -9.82
C ASP A 27 14.57 -23.88 -10.13
N TRP A 28 13.53 -23.86 -9.30
CA TRP A 28 12.32 -24.62 -9.55
C TRP A 28 11.55 -24.11 -10.76
N ASP A 29 11.29 -22.81 -10.83
CA ASP A 29 10.55 -22.21 -11.94
C ASP A 29 11.27 -22.40 -13.28
N GLU A 30 12.60 -22.26 -13.30
CA GLU A 30 13.42 -22.51 -14.48
C GLU A 30 13.32 -23.97 -14.95
N LYS A 31 13.39 -24.94 -14.02
CA LYS A 31 13.28 -26.36 -14.35
C LYS A 31 11.88 -26.76 -14.80
N VAL A 32 10.84 -26.24 -14.16
CA VAL A 32 9.45 -26.44 -14.58
C VAL A 32 9.24 -25.92 -16.01
N LEU A 33 9.82 -24.76 -16.34
CA LEU A 33 9.75 -24.21 -17.70
C LEU A 33 10.49 -25.10 -18.72
N GLN A 34 11.69 -25.59 -18.38
CA GLN A 34 12.44 -26.52 -19.25
C GLN A 34 11.65 -27.81 -19.49
N MET A 35 11.08 -28.40 -18.44
CA MET A 35 10.28 -29.63 -18.52
C MET A 35 8.98 -29.45 -19.30
N SER A 36 8.39 -28.25 -19.31
CA SER A 36 7.15 -27.98 -20.04
C SER A 36 7.26 -28.12 -21.57
N ASN A 37 8.49 -28.20 -22.10
CA ASN A 37 8.77 -28.41 -23.52
C ASN A 37 8.99 -29.89 -23.88
N VAL A 38 8.93 -30.80 -22.91
CA VAL A 38 9.11 -32.24 -23.14
C VAL A 38 7.76 -32.87 -23.50
N ASP A 39 7.73 -33.67 -24.57
CA ASP A 39 6.49 -34.25 -25.10
C ASP A 39 5.92 -35.38 -24.23
N ILE A 40 6.76 -36.10 -23.51
CA ILE A 40 6.36 -37.26 -22.68
C ILE A 40 7.09 -37.21 -21.34
N LEU A 41 6.33 -37.05 -20.25
CA LEU A 41 6.85 -37.09 -18.89
C LEU A 41 6.68 -38.50 -18.31
N GLN A 42 7.78 -39.12 -17.88
CA GLN A 42 7.75 -40.43 -17.20
C GLN A 42 7.70 -40.24 -15.68
N PHE A 43 6.85 -41.02 -15.00
CA PHE A 43 6.66 -40.93 -13.56
C PHE A 43 6.91 -42.26 -12.87
N THR A 44 7.39 -42.17 -11.63
CA THR A 44 7.21 -43.24 -10.67
C THR A 44 5.91 -43.00 -9.92
N THR A 45 4.93 -43.90 -10.05
CA THR A 45 3.62 -43.71 -9.43
C THR A 45 3.06 -44.98 -8.84
N THR A 46 2.15 -44.81 -7.88
CA THR A 46 1.26 -45.87 -7.42
C THR A 46 -0.16 -45.49 -7.78
N THR A 47 -0.80 -46.32 -8.59
CA THR A 47 -2.19 -46.15 -8.99
C THR A 47 -3.09 -47.04 -8.14
N PHE A 48 -4.20 -46.48 -7.65
CA PHE A 48 -5.23 -47.23 -6.95
C PHE A 48 -6.60 -46.58 -7.14
N GLU A 49 -7.67 -47.28 -6.76
CA GLU A 49 -9.01 -46.73 -6.80
C GLU A 49 -9.40 -46.14 -5.45
N TRP A 50 -9.92 -44.91 -5.45
CA TRP A 50 -10.47 -44.28 -4.26
C TRP A 50 -11.97 -44.06 -4.45
N PRO A 51 -12.84 -44.88 -3.83
CA PRO A 51 -14.26 -44.91 -4.19
C PRO A 51 -15.03 -43.67 -3.73
N VAL A 52 -14.55 -42.97 -2.70
CA VAL A 52 -15.24 -41.83 -2.09
C VAL A 52 -14.29 -40.64 -2.03
N MET A 53 -14.51 -39.66 -2.90
CA MET A 53 -13.84 -38.36 -2.82
C MET A 53 -14.73 -37.39 -2.03
N PRO A 54 -14.15 -36.55 -1.17
CA PRO A 54 -14.91 -35.46 -0.55
C PRO A 54 -15.53 -34.58 -1.63
N ILE A 55 -16.81 -34.24 -1.44
CA ILE A 55 -17.54 -33.36 -2.35
C ILE A 55 -17.05 -31.92 -2.11
N LEU A 56 -15.98 -31.55 -2.81
CA LEU A 56 -15.47 -30.18 -2.91
C LEU A 56 -16.16 -29.52 -4.09
N ARG A 57 -17.42 -29.05 -3.95
CA ARG A 57 -18.08 -28.40 -5.08
C ARG A 57 -17.70 -26.92 -5.19
N PRO A 58 -17.51 -26.40 -6.40
CA PRO A 58 -17.24 -24.98 -6.60
C PRO A 58 -18.38 -24.03 -6.22
N ASP A 59 -19.63 -24.43 -6.45
CA ASP A 59 -20.81 -23.63 -6.07
C ASP A 59 -20.88 -23.44 -4.55
N PHE A 60 -20.40 -24.44 -3.80
CA PHE A 60 -20.24 -24.37 -2.36
C PHE A 60 -19.21 -23.31 -1.93
N LEU A 61 -18.07 -23.20 -2.62
CA LEU A 61 -17.08 -22.15 -2.34
C LEU A 61 -17.63 -20.76 -2.70
N GLY A 62 -18.42 -20.65 -3.77
CA GLY A 62 -19.07 -19.38 -4.17
C GLY A 62 -20.16 -18.88 -3.21
N ARG A 63 -20.81 -19.77 -2.44
CA ARG A 63 -21.83 -19.41 -1.43
C ARG A 63 -21.23 -18.89 -0.13
N ILE A 64 -19.97 -19.19 0.17
CA ILE A 64 -19.24 -18.62 1.30
C ILE A 64 -18.70 -17.26 0.84
N SER A 65 -19.49 -16.21 1.08
CA SER A 65 -19.59 -14.90 0.41
C SER A 65 -18.33 -14.00 0.28
N CYS A 66 -17.20 -14.53 -0.17
CA CYS A 66 -15.97 -13.73 -0.36
C CYS A 66 -15.15 -14.14 -1.60
N PHE A 67 -15.71 -14.95 -2.49
CA PHE A 67 -15.09 -15.41 -3.74
C PHE A 67 -15.73 -14.82 -5.02
N SER A 68 -16.86 -14.12 -4.90
CA SER A 68 -17.64 -13.64 -6.06
C SER A 68 -16.89 -12.57 -6.88
N SER A 69 -16.07 -11.73 -6.25
CA SER A 69 -15.22 -10.74 -6.94
C SER A 69 -13.95 -11.34 -7.56
N CYS A 70 -13.67 -12.63 -7.33
CA CYS A 70 -12.43 -13.29 -7.73
C CYS A 70 -12.61 -14.49 -8.68
N LEU A 71 -13.81 -14.67 -9.23
CA LEU A 71 -14.12 -15.74 -10.19
C LEU A 71 -13.17 -15.72 -11.40
N ASP A 72 -12.63 -14.55 -11.75
CA ASP A 72 -11.74 -14.37 -12.90
C ASP A 72 -10.25 -14.50 -12.55
N SER A 73 -9.87 -14.74 -11.29
CA SER A 73 -8.46 -14.87 -10.93
C SER A 73 -7.87 -16.20 -11.42
N GLU A 74 -6.64 -16.17 -11.97
CA GLU A 74 -5.94 -17.38 -12.44
C GLU A 74 -5.80 -18.43 -11.32
N ARG A 75 -5.55 -17.98 -10.08
CA ARG A 75 -5.46 -18.85 -8.90
C ARG A 75 -6.78 -19.60 -8.66
N TRP A 76 -7.92 -18.90 -8.73
CA TRP A 76 -9.24 -19.50 -8.58
C TRP A 76 -9.55 -20.51 -9.71
N MET A 77 -9.31 -20.11 -10.96
CA MET A 77 -9.54 -20.97 -12.13
C MET A 77 -8.72 -22.27 -12.07
N ARG A 78 -7.47 -22.20 -11.57
CA ARG A 78 -6.61 -23.38 -11.36
C ARG A 78 -7.16 -24.31 -10.28
N LEU A 79 -7.54 -23.78 -9.13
CA LEU A 79 -8.18 -24.55 -8.05
C LEU A 79 -9.43 -25.26 -8.56
N PHE A 80 -10.33 -24.49 -9.20
CA PHE A 80 -11.57 -24.99 -9.76
C PHE A 80 -11.33 -26.13 -10.74
N THR A 81 -10.47 -25.90 -11.73
CA THR A 81 -10.16 -26.87 -12.80
C THR A 81 -9.60 -28.15 -12.19
N THR A 82 -8.69 -28.05 -11.22
CA THR A 82 -8.09 -29.22 -10.56
C THR A 82 -9.14 -30.05 -9.82
N ILE A 83 -10.03 -29.39 -9.07
CA ILE A 83 -11.10 -30.06 -8.33
C ILE A 83 -12.08 -30.75 -9.29
N GLU A 84 -12.48 -30.09 -10.38
CA GLU A 84 -13.37 -30.67 -11.39
C GLU A 84 -12.74 -31.90 -12.06
N GLN A 85 -11.46 -31.80 -12.43
CA GLN A 85 -10.71 -32.91 -13.02
C GLN A 85 -10.59 -34.11 -12.09
N ALA A 86 -10.28 -33.86 -10.81
CA ALA A 86 -10.22 -34.90 -9.79
C ALA A 86 -11.57 -35.65 -9.61
N GLN A 87 -12.69 -34.99 -9.88
CA GLN A 87 -14.04 -35.58 -9.78
C GLN A 87 -14.43 -36.43 -11.01
N ARG A 88 -13.75 -36.27 -12.16
CA ARG A 88 -14.09 -36.99 -13.40
C ARG A 88 -13.60 -38.44 -13.43
N THR A 89 -12.63 -38.80 -12.60
CA THR A 89 -12.06 -40.15 -12.55
C THR A 89 -12.23 -40.79 -11.17
N ARG A 90 -12.17 -42.14 -11.12
CA ARG A 90 -12.14 -42.92 -9.86
C ARG A 90 -10.73 -43.39 -9.49
N LYS A 91 -9.81 -43.34 -10.46
CA LYS A 91 -8.41 -43.74 -10.29
C LYS A 91 -7.63 -42.56 -9.71
N CYS A 92 -6.82 -42.85 -8.71
CA CYS A 92 -5.90 -41.93 -8.08
C CYS A 92 -4.48 -42.32 -8.46
N VAL A 93 -3.68 -41.34 -8.86
CA VAL A 93 -2.25 -41.50 -9.06
C VAL A 93 -1.52 -40.67 -8.02
N VAL A 94 -0.80 -41.34 -7.12
CA VAL A 94 0.00 -40.69 -6.07
C VAL A 94 1.46 -40.67 -6.49
N PHE A 95 2.09 -39.53 -6.24
CA PHE A 95 3.51 -39.29 -6.50
C PHE A 95 4.33 -39.45 -5.21
N PRO A 96 5.59 -39.89 -5.32
CA PRO A 96 6.54 -39.79 -4.23
C PRO A 96 6.85 -38.32 -3.95
N ASN A 97 7.11 -37.98 -2.69
CA ASN A 97 7.54 -36.63 -2.32
C ASN A 97 9.02 -36.43 -2.67
N VAL A 98 9.33 -36.51 -3.97
CA VAL A 98 10.65 -36.33 -4.56
C VAL A 98 10.58 -35.15 -5.51
N ARG A 99 11.54 -34.24 -5.41
CA ARG A 99 11.55 -32.95 -6.11
C ARG A 99 11.22 -33.04 -7.60
N GLU A 100 11.80 -34.01 -8.31
CA GLU A 100 11.62 -34.19 -9.75
C GLU A 100 10.18 -34.57 -10.12
N ASP A 101 9.59 -35.55 -9.45
CA ASP A 101 8.21 -35.99 -9.73
C ASP A 101 7.18 -34.90 -9.35
N LEU A 102 7.48 -34.08 -8.34
CA LEU A 102 6.69 -32.91 -8.01
C LEU A 102 6.73 -31.82 -9.09
N MET A 103 7.89 -31.62 -9.75
CA MET A 103 7.99 -30.70 -10.89
C MET A 103 7.17 -31.20 -12.08
N LYS A 104 7.27 -32.50 -12.40
CA LYS A 104 6.48 -33.12 -13.47
C LYS A 104 4.98 -33.02 -13.19
N LEU A 105 4.57 -33.23 -11.93
CA LEU A 105 3.20 -33.03 -11.49
C LEU A 105 2.74 -31.58 -11.73
N GLU A 106 3.57 -30.59 -11.35
CA GLU A 106 3.27 -29.18 -11.60
C GLU A 106 3.06 -28.91 -13.09
N VAL A 107 3.96 -29.40 -13.95
CA VAL A 107 3.83 -29.26 -15.41
C VAL A 107 2.53 -29.86 -15.93
N LEU A 108 2.18 -31.09 -15.56
CA LEU A 108 0.95 -31.73 -16.04
C LEU A 108 -0.31 -31.05 -15.53
N LEU A 109 -0.34 -30.62 -14.26
CA LEU A 109 -1.50 -29.94 -13.70
C LEU A 109 -1.78 -28.59 -14.37
N PHE A 110 -0.74 -27.92 -14.89
CA PHE A 110 -0.86 -26.56 -15.44
C PHE A 110 -0.71 -26.46 -16.97
N THR A 111 -0.42 -27.56 -17.66
CA THR A 111 -0.39 -27.64 -19.13
C THR A 111 -1.59 -28.40 -19.70
N LYS A 112 -1.76 -28.38 -21.03
CA LYS A 112 -2.86 -29.05 -21.74
C LYS A 112 -2.53 -30.48 -22.21
N GLN A 113 -1.41 -31.04 -21.76
CA GLN A 113 -0.99 -32.40 -22.13
C GLN A 113 -1.80 -33.45 -21.35
N GLU A 114 -2.04 -34.60 -21.98
CA GLU A 114 -2.57 -35.85 -21.39
C GLU A 114 -3.74 -35.69 -20.39
N TYR A 115 -4.94 -35.41 -20.92
CA TYR A 115 -6.14 -35.15 -20.09
C TYR A 115 -6.48 -36.26 -19.08
N GLU A 116 -6.38 -37.55 -19.47
CA GLU A 116 -6.72 -38.67 -18.59
C GLU A 116 -5.77 -38.77 -17.38
N LEU A 117 -4.45 -38.79 -17.63
CA LEU A 117 -3.46 -38.88 -16.57
C LEU A 117 -3.54 -37.66 -15.63
N ARG A 118 -3.77 -36.47 -16.18
CA ARG A 118 -3.98 -35.24 -15.41
C ARG A 118 -5.15 -35.38 -14.43
N TYR A 119 -6.25 -36.01 -14.83
CA TYR A 119 -7.41 -36.20 -13.95
C TYR A 119 -7.07 -37.12 -12.78
N GLU A 120 -6.35 -38.22 -13.05
CA GLU A 120 -5.93 -39.19 -12.02
C GLU A 120 -4.94 -38.57 -11.04
N LEU A 121 -4.01 -37.74 -11.53
CA LEU A 121 -3.05 -36.98 -10.72
C LEU A 121 -3.72 -35.92 -9.86
N ALA A 122 -4.66 -35.15 -10.43
CA ALA A 122 -5.45 -34.17 -9.67
C ALA A 122 -6.20 -34.85 -8.51
N ARG A 123 -6.78 -36.04 -8.76
CA ARG A 123 -7.45 -36.83 -7.72
C ARG A 123 -6.49 -37.34 -6.66
N GLY A 124 -5.32 -37.83 -7.07
CA GLY A 124 -4.26 -38.26 -6.15
C GLY A 124 -3.75 -37.13 -5.24
N LEU A 125 -3.57 -35.93 -5.79
CA LEU A 125 -3.19 -34.75 -5.02
C LEU A 125 -4.26 -34.39 -3.97
N VAL A 126 -5.54 -34.34 -4.36
CA VAL A 126 -6.64 -34.09 -3.41
C VAL A 126 -6.71 -35.17 -2.34
N PHE A 127 -6.53 -36.44 -2.72
CA PHE A 127 -6.48 -37.57 -1.78
C PHE A 127 -5.35 -37.39 -0.75
N GLN A 128 -4.15 -37.09 -1.20
CA GLN A 128 -3.00 -36.88 -0.32
C GLN A 128 -3.26 -35.74 0.67
N ILE A 129 -3.76 -34.60 0.19
CA ILE A 129 -4.03 -33.43 1.02
C ILE A 129 -5.16 -33.71 2.02
N TRP A 130 -6.24 -34.38 1.59
CA TRP A 130 -7.34 -34.77 2.47
C TRP A 130 -6.86 -35.61 3.67
N ASN A 131 -5.87 -36.48 3.42
CA ASN A 131 -5.23 -37.31 4.43
C ASN A 131 -3.98 -36.66 5.09
N ASN A 132 -3.75 -35.36 4.87
CA ASN A 132 -2.62 -34.58 5.41
C ASN A 132 -1.23 -35.12 5.04
N HIS A 133 -1.12 -35.70 3.85
CA HIS A 133 0.11 -36.19 3.22
C HIS A 133 0.51 -35.31 2.02
N GLY A 134 0.28 -34.00 2.11
CA GLY A 134 0.66 -33.05 1.07
C GLY A 134 2.17 -33.04 0.78
N PRO A 135 2.58 -32.55 -0.41
CA PRO A 135 3.99 -32.42 -0.77
C PRO A 135 4.74 -31.50 0.19
N LYS A 136 5.99 -31.85 0.51
CA LYS A 136 6.87 -31.09 1.42
C LYS A 136 8.13 -30.58 0.73
N ASP A 137 8.52 -31.18 -0.39
CA ASP A 137 9.80 -30.88 -1.06
C ASP A 137 9.68 -29.78 -2.14
N ALA A 138 8.44 -29.45 -2.51
CA ALA A 138 8.16 -28.34 -3.41
C ALA A 138 8.42 -26.99 -2.69
N PRO A 139 9.07 -26.02 -3.36
CA PRO A 139 9.31 -24.69 -2.79
C PRO A 139 8.02 -24.00 -2.39
N TRP A 140 8.09 -23.20 -1.33
CA TRP A 140 6.89 -22.64 -0.69
C TRP A 140 6.01 -21.79 -1.62
N TYR A 141 6.58 -21.11 -2.61
CA TYR A 141 5.83 -20.26 -3.56
C TYR A 141 5.70 -20.83 -4.97
N SER A 142 6.05 -22.10 -5.18
CA SER A 142 5.73 -22.79 -6.42
C SER A 142 4.22 -22.76 -6.70
N LYS A 143 3.82 -22.87 -7.98
CA LYS A 143 2.40 -22.93 -8.33
C LYS A 143 1.74 -24.17 -7.73
N LEU A 144 2.50 -25.28 -7.64
CA LEU A 144 2.05 -26.50 -6.97
C LEU A 144 1.76 -26.27 -5.49
N MET A 145 2.68 -25.69 -4.71
CA MET A 145 2.44 -25.44 -3.29
C MET A 145 1.30 -24.45 -3.05
N GLN A 146 1.11 -23.49 -3.95
CA GLN A 146 -0.04 -22.60 -3.88
C GLN A 146 -1.36 -23.36 -4.03
N LEU A 147 -1.45 -24.23 -5.03
CA LEU A 147 -2.62 -25.10 -5.25
C LEU A 147 -2.84 -26.06 -4.06
N VAL A 148 -1.75 -26.58 -3.47
CA VAL A 148 -1.81 -27.44 -2.27
C VAL A 148 -2.47 -26.71 -1.10
N ARG A 149 -2.06 -25.45 -0.82
CA ARG A 149 -2.69 -24.62 0.22
C ARG A 149 -4.16 -24.36 -0.06
N ASP A 150 -4.51 -24.10 -1.31
CA ASP A 150 -5.90 -23.87 -1.73
C ASP A 150 -6.78 -25.11 -1.52
N ILE A 151 -6.28 -26.30 -1.91
CA ILE A 151 -6.97 -27.57 -1.68
C ILE A 151 -7.06 -27.87 -0.18
N ASP A 152 -5.99 -27.66 0.60
CA ASP A 152 -5.99 -27.88 2.05
C ASP A 152 -6.99 -26.97 2.79
N ALA A 153 -7.10 -25.70 2.36
CA ALA A 153 -8.14 -24.79 2.85
C ALA A 153 -9.54 -25.33 2.57
N CYS A 154 -9.81 -25.79 1.34
CA CYS A 154 -11.10 -26.38 0.97
C CYS A 154 -11.40 -27.66 1.76
N CYS A 155 -10.41 -28.55 1.91
CA CYS A 155 -10.52 -29.78 2.68
C CYS A 155 -10.85 -29.49 4.14
N PHE A 156 -10.19 -28.48 4.73
CA PHE A 156 -10.46 -28.04 6.09
C PHE A 156 -11.87 -27.47 6.26
N ILE A 157 -12.30 -26.57 5.38
CA ILE A 157 -13.66 -26.01 5.42
C ILE A 157 -14.71 -27.13 5.33
N ARG A 158 -14.46 -28.14 4.48
CA ARG A 158 -15.34 -29.31 4.38
C ARG A 158 -15.38 -30.11 5.69
N ARG A 159 -14.22 -30.38 6.31
CA ARG A 159 -14.13 -31.07 7.61
C ARG A 159 -14.89 -30.35 8.72
N LEU A 160 -14.84 -29.01 8.75
CA LEU A 160 -15.63 -28.19 9.69
C LEU A 160 -17.13 -28.41 9.53
N LEU A 161 -17.62 -28.40 8.29
CA LEU A 161 -19.04 -28.60 8.02
C LEU A 161 -19.50 -30.01 8.33
N ASP A 162 -18.72 -31.01 7.93
CA ASP A 162 -19.01 -32.42 8.24
C ASP A 162 -19.09 -32.66 9.75
N SER A 163 -18.32 -31.89 10.53
CA SER A 163 -18.33 -31.94 12.00
C SER A 163 -19.40 -31.06 12.64
N GLN A 164 -20.26 -30.41 11.83
CA GLN A 164 -21.26 -29.43 12.29
C GLN A 164 -20.65 -28.35 13.21
N CYS A 165 -19.37 -28.04 13.02
CA CYS A 165 -18.68 -27.03 13.79
C CYS A 165 -19.16 -25.67 13.29
N ALA A 166 -20.09 -25.07 14.02
CA ALA A 166 -20.46 -23.69 13.79
C ALA A 166 -19.29 -22.82 14.23
N ILE A 167 -18.45 -22.38 13.28
CA ILE A 167 -17.61 -21.22 13.51
C ILE A 167 -18.57 -20.03 13.58
N THR A 168 -19.02 -19.68 14.78
CA THR A 168 -19.89 -18.52 15.08
C THR A 168 -19.20 -17.17 14.87
N LEU A 169 -18.08 -17.15 14.15
CA LEU A 169 -17.18 -16.02 14.08
C LEU A 169 -17.28 -15.36 12.71
N THR A 170 -17.56 -14.05 12.75
CA THR A 170 -16.87 -12.98 12.01
C THR A 170 -16.24 -13.32 10.65
N PRO A 171 -16.35 -12.46 9.61
CA PRO A 171 -16.20 -12.87 8.22
C PRO A 171 -14.91 -13.63 7.96
N MET A 172 -15.03 -14.76 7.24
CA MET A 172 -13.89 -15.46 6.70
C MET A 172 -13.22 -14.57 5.65
N VAL A 173 -11.92 -14.40 5.74
CA VAL A 173 -11.11 -13.67 4.76
C VAL A 173 -10.12 -14.63 4.12
N THR A 174 -9.93 -14.51 2.81
CA THR A 174 -9.04 -15.38 2.03
C THR A 174 -8.16 -14.52 1.12
N PRO A 175 -7.15 -15.09 0.46
CA PRO A 175 -6.38 -14.39 -0.57
C PRO A 175 -7.25 -13.89 -1.74
N TYR A 176 -8.46 -14.42 -1.91
CA TYR A 176 -9.44 -14.03 -2.92
C TYR A 176 -10.43 -12.96 -2.44
N SER A 177 -10.38 -12.59 -1.16
CA SER A 177 -11.30 -11.58 -0.64
C SER A 177 -10.85 -10.18 -1.06
N ASP A 178 -11.81 -9.29 -1.35
CA ASP A 178 -11.54 -7.87 -1.34
C ASP A 178 -11.43 -7.41 0.13
N VAL A 179 -10.23 -7.01 0.54
CA VAL A 179 -9.97 -6.61 1.93
C VAL A 179 -10.70 -5.30 2.25
N ASP A 180 -10.99 -4.45 1.26
CA ASP A 180 -11.69 -3.19 1.48
C ASP A 180 -13.19 -3.45 1.80
N GLU A 181 -13.80 -4.48 1.20
CA GLU A 181 -15.13 -4.96 1.61
C GLU A 181 -15.14 -5.53 3.03
N VAL A 182 -14.07 -6.25 3.41
CA VAL A 182 -13.92 -6.74 4.80
C VAL A 182 -13.81 -5.56 5.76
N VAL A 183 -12.99 -4.54 5.47
CA VAL A 183 -12.92 -3.32 6.30
C VAL A 183 -14.29 -2.66 6.40
N PHE A 184 -15.02 -2.53 5.28
CA PHE A 184 -16.36 -1.95 5.28
C PHE A 184 -17.33 -2.70 6.21
N ALA A 185 -17.25 -4.04 6.26
CA ALA A 185 -18.04 -4.84 7.18
C ALA A 185 -17.70 -4.52 8.66
N PHE A 186 -16.42 -4.34 8.98
CA PHE A 186 -15.98 -3.97 10.33
C PHE A 186 -16.34 -2.53 10.72
N LEU A 187 -16.63 -1.66 9.75
CA LEU A 187 -17.10 -0.29 10.01
C LEU A 187 -18.61 -0.21 10.21
N GLN A 188 -19.36 -1.30 10.01
CA GLN A 188 -20.80 -1.30 10.22
C GLN A 188 -21.15 -1.18 11.71
N PRO A 189 -22.13 -0.34 12.10
CA PRO A 189 -22.49 -0.12 13.51
C PRO A 189 -22.92 -1.38 14.27
N PHE A 190 -23.45 -2.38 13.55
CA PHE A 190 -23.94 -3.64 14.11
C PHE A 190 -22.88 -4.75 14.15
N PHE A 191 -21.66 -4.50 13.65
CA PHE A 191 -20.59 -5.48 13.67
C PHE A 191 -19.76 -5.36 14.96
N GLU A 192 -20.15 -6.13 15.96
CA GLU A 192 -19.49 -6.13 17.29
C GLU A 192 -18.18 -6.94 17.32
N GLY A 193 -17.91 -7.77 16.30
CA GLY A 193 -16.70 -8.60 16.24
C GLY A 193 -15.42 -7.78 16.07
N GLU A 194 -14.29 -8.30 16.59
CA GLU A 194 -12.96 -7.71 16.42
C GLU A 194 -12.01 -8.54 15.57
N THR A 195 -12.40 -9.76 15.21
CA THR A 195 -11.56 -10.70 14.49
C THR A 195 -12.17 -11.04 13.16
N ALA A 196 -11.38 -11.39 12.16
CA ALA A 196 -11.76 -12.22 11.04
C ALA A 196 -10.99 -13.54 11.18
N TRP A 197 -11.21 -14.50 10.29
CA TRP A 197 -10.38 -15.70 10.25
C TRP A 197 -10.08 -16.15 8.83
N SER A 198 -8.95 -16.83 8.65
CA SER A 198 -8.53 -17.41 7.38
C SER A 198 -7.95 -18.80 7.59
N PRO A 199 -8.28 -19.77 6.73
CA PRO A 199 -7.54 -21.03 6.66
C PRO A 199 -6.17 -20.88 5.99
N TYR A 200 -5.80 -19.68 5.54
CA TYR A 200 -4.53 -19.36 4.90
C TYR A 200 -3.63 -18.59 5.85
N ILE A 201 -2.40 -19.06 6.02
CA ILE A 201 -1.30 -18.29 6.62
C ILE A 201 -0.34 -18.01 5.46
N GLU A 202 -0.50 -16.85 4.83
CA GLU A 202 0.25 -16.45 3.63
C GLU A 202 0.67 -14.97 3.75
N GLY A 203 1.93 -14.68 3.46
CA GLY A 203 2.53 -13.34 3.63
C GLY A 203 1.87 -12.26 2.76
N GLU A 204 1.40 -12.60 1.57
CA GLU A 204 0.65 -11.68 0.71
C GLU A 204 -0.68 -11.25 1.36
N LEU A 205 -1.46 -12.22 1.85
CA LEU A 205 -2.70 -11.93 2.57
C LEU A 205 -2.42 -11.12 3.84
N MET A 206 -1.39 -11.49 4.60
CA MET A 206 -0.97 -10.77 5.80
C MET A 206 -0.60 -9.32 5.49
N TYR A 207 0.17 -9.05 4.43
CA TYR A 207 0.49 -7.67 4.02
C TYR A 207 -0.74 -6.89 3.58
N ARG A 208 -1.64 -7.48 2.79
CA ARG A 208 -2.88 -6.82 2.36
C ARG A 208 -3.75 -6.44 3.55
N LEU A 209 -3.91 -7.34 4.52
CA LEU A 209 -4.61 -7.11 5.78
C LEU A 209 -3.94 -6.00 6.60
N SER A 210 -2.63 -6.09 6.81
CA SER A 210 -1.87 -5.04 7.52
C SER A 210 -2.04 -3.69 6.84
N ALA A 211 -2.02 -3.61 5.50
CA ALA A 211 -2.21 -2.38 4.71
C ALA A 211 -3.59 -1.71 4.89
N ARG A 212 -4.51 -2.40 5.55
CA ARG A 212 -5.86 -1.95 5.91
C ARG A 212 -6.04 -1.79 7.44
N GLY A 213 -4.97 -1.91 8.22
CA GLY A 213 -4.99 -1.70 9.67
C GLY A 213 -5.29 -2.96 10.49
N PHE A 214 -5.37 -4.15 9.88
CA PHE A 214 -5.47 -5.41 10.63
C PHE A 214 -4.12 -5.80 11.26
N ILE A 215 -4.17 -6.38 12.46
CA ILE A 215 -3.04 -7.08 13.07
C ILE A 215 -3.25 -8.57 12.88
N THR A 216 -2.31 -9.26 12.27
CA THR A 216 -2.41 -10.70 12.01
C THR A 216 -1.82 -11.49 13.16
N VAL A 217 -2.63 -12.37 13.74
CA VAL A 217 -2.18 -13.41 14.68
C VAL A 217 -2.66 -14.77 14.17
N ALA A 218 -2.23 -15.87 14.79
CA ALA A 218 -2.77 -17.20 14.45
C ALA A 218 -3.29 -17.93 15.69
N VAL A 219 -4.18 -18.90 15.46
CA VAL A 219 -4.75 -19.79 16.48
C VAL A 219 -4.71 -21.24 16.03
N SER A 220 -4.63 -22.16 16.99
CA SER A 220 -4.77 -23.60 16.76
C SER A 220 -6.23 -24.03 16.71
N VAL A 221 -6.60 -24.87 15.74
CA VAL A 221 -7.84 -25.66 15.79
C VAL A 221 -7.47 -27.12 15.98
N GLU A 222 -7.73 -27.63 17.19
CA GLU A 222 -7.40 -29.00 17.62
C GLU A 222 -8.57 -29.98 17.52
N ALA A 223 -9.74 -29.49 17.06
CA ALA A 223 -10.97 -30.28 16.96
C ALA A 223 -10.90 -31.43 15.94
N PHE A 224 -9.86 -31.48 15.10
CA PHE A 224 -9.66 -32.51 14.09
C PHE A 224 -8.48 -33.39 14.45
N ARG A 225 -8.47 -34.62 13.92
CA ARG A 225 -7.34 -35.56 14.00
C ARG A 225 -6.00 -34.93 13.58
N HIS A 226 -6.05 -33.89 12.78
CA HIS A 226 -4.89 -33.12 12.35
C HIS A 226 -5.14 -31.65 12.66
N PRO A 227 -4.37 -31.05 13.60
CA PRO A 227 -4.58 -29.66 13.98
C PRO A 227 -4.29 -28.75 12.78
N LYS A 228 -5.09 -27.69 12.63
CA LYS A 228 -4.84 -26.66 11.62
C LYS A 228 -4.62 -25.32 12.30
N ARG A 229 -3.64 -24.56 11.83
CA ARG A 229 -3.44 -23.17 12.23
C ARG A 229 -4.29 -22.26 11.35
N LEU A 230 -5.02 -21.35 11.98
CA LEU A 230 -5.80 -20.33 11.29
C LEU A 230 -5.17 -18.97 11.51
N LEU A 231 -5.10 -18.16 10.45
CA LEU A 231 -4.83 -16.74 10.59
C LEU A 231 -6.07 -16.08 11.17
N VAL A 232 -5.89 -15.18 12.13
CA VAL A 232 -6.95 -14.41 12.77
C VAL A 232 -6.58 -12.93 12.68
N PRO A 233 -6.99 -12.25 11.60
CA PRO A 233 -6.77 -10.81 11.46
C PRO A 233 -7.63 -10.05 12.47
N LYS A 234 -7.03 -9.14 13.23
CA LYS A 234 -7.68 -8.39 14.30
C LYS A 234 -7.82 -6.91 13.96
N MET A 235 -9.03 -6.40 14.11
CA MET A 235 -9.39 -5.00 14.01
C MET A 235 -10.20 -4.60 15.24
N HIS A 236 -9.48 -4.18 16.28
CA HIS A 236 -10.07 -3.81 17.56
C HIS A 236 -11.13 -2.72 17.41
N SER A 237 -12.16 -2.78 18.26
CA SER A 237 -13.18 -1.73 18.40
C SER A 237 -12.55 -0.44 18.94
N GLU A 238 -11.60 -0.58 19.87
CA GLU A 238 -10.76 0.49 20.39
C GLU A 238 -9.30 0.18 20.08
N ARG A 239 -8.63 1.08 19.36
CA ARG A 239 -7.24 0.94 18.95
C ARG A 239 -6.34 1.79 19.84
N ALA A 240 -5.38 1.15 20.51
CA ALA A 240 -4.35 1.84 21.25
C ALA A 240 -3.30 2.41 20.29
N TYR A 241 -2.96 3.67 20.46
CA TYR A 241 -1.96 4.36 19.67
C TYR A 241 -1.18 5.37 20.51
N LEU A 242 -0.05 5.81 19.97
CA LEU A 242 0.80 6.82 20.56
C LEU A 242 1.29 7.77 19.46
N ARG A 243 1.38 9.07 19.77
CA ARG A 243 2.24 9.96 18.96
C ARG A 243 3.66 9.80 19.48
N PRO A 244 4.67 9.53 18.63
CA PRO A 244 6.01 9.19 19.12
C PRO A 244 6.59 10.19 20.13
N LEU A 245 6.46 11.49 19.89
CA LEU A 245 6.90 12.56 20.82
C LEU A 245 6.22 12.51 22.20
N TRP A 246 5.06 11.88 22.33
CA TRP A 246 4.28 11.85 23.57
C TRP A 246 4.64 10.68 24.50
N ILE A 247 5.66 9.89 24.15
CA ILE A 247 6.10 8.80 25.02
C ILE A 247 6.53 9.33 26.39
N ARG A 248 6.04 8.68 27.45
CA ARG A 248 6.43 9.02 28.82
C ARG A 248 7.72 8.31 29.20
N MET A 249 8.80 9.08 29.31
CA MET A 249 10.12 8.55 29.67
C MET A 249 10.36 8.56 31.18
N THR A 250 10.74 7.41 31.73
CA THR A 250 11.15 7.28 33.14
C THR A 250 12.66 7.46 33.30
N LYS A 251 13.10 7.92 34.48
CA LYS A 251 14.53 8.03 34.80
C LYS A 251 15.29 6.70 34.69
N ALA A 252 14.63 5.57 34.93
CA ALA A 252 15.24 4.24 34.82
C ALA A 252 15.49 3.87 33.36
N GLY A 253 14.49 4.01 32.49
CA GLY A 253 14.65 3.71 31.07
C GLY A 253 15.66 4.64 30.38
N LYS A 254 15.71 5.93 30.75
CA LYS A 254 16.75 6.85 30.24
C LYS A 254 18.17 6.43 30.66
N ARG A 255 18.36 6.02 31.93
CA ARG A 255 19.66 5.54 32.42
C ARG A 255 20.13 4.27 31.70
N ALA A 256 19.21 3.42 31.26
CA ALA A 256 19.55 2.21 30.50
C ALA A 256 20.24 2.52 29.16
N ALA A 257 19.98 3.69 28.56
CA ALA A 257 20.54 4.10 27.27
C ALA A 257 22.08 4.16 27.25
N ARG A 258 22.75 4.34 28.40
CA ARG A 258 24.22 4.45 28.49
C ARG A 258 24.97 3.21 27.99
N ASN A 259 24.34 2.05 28.12
CA ASN A 259 24.97 0.76 27.83
C ASN A 259 24.24 0.00 26.72
N LEU A 260 23.26 0.63 26.08
CA LEU A 260 22.38 0.00 25.10
C LEU A 260 22.44 0.75 23.78
N ARG A 261 22.55 0.00 22.68
CA ARG A 261 22.54 0.51 21.32
C ARG A 261 21.30 0.02 20.59
N VAL A 262 20.70 0.85 19.75
CA VAL A 262 19.57 0.47 18.89
C VAL A 262 20.02 0.32 17.44
N THR A 263 19.51 -0.70 16.75
CA THR A 263 19.63 -0.84 15.29
C THR A 263 18.27 -1.19 14.71
N MET A 264 18.16 -1.15 13.38
CA MET A 264 16.97 -1.61 12.66
C MET A 264 17.36 -2.48 11.48
N ASP A 265 16.53 -3.48 11.19
CA ASP A 265 16.65 -4.35 10.03
C ASP A 265 18.02 -5.10 9.93
N THR A 266 18.67 -5.37 11.08
CA THR A 266 20.00 -6.02 11.08
C THR A 266 19.94 -7.53 11.29
N VAL A 267 19.05 -8.00 12.18
CA VAL A 267 18.97 -9.42 12.59
C VAL A 267 17.55 -9.92 12.80
N PHE A 268 16.66 -9.62 11.85
CA PHE A 268 15.23 -9.95 11.88
C PHE A 268 14.89 -11.36 12.42
N HIS A 269 15.51 -12.42 11.88
CA HIS A 269 15.24 -13.80 12.32
C HIS A 269 15.60 -14.05 13.80
N ARG A 270 16.61 -13.37 14.36
CA ARG A 270 16.96 -13.46 15.78
C ARG A 270 15.92 -12.77 16.65
N VAL A 271 15.30 -11.69 16.16
CA VAL A 271 14.20 -11.02 16.85
C VAL A 271 12.97 -11.93 16.91
N ILE A 272 12.58 -12.58 15.81
CA ILE A 272 11.52 -13.59 15.80
C ILE A 272 11.79 -14.70 16.82
N ARG A 273 13.03 -15.23 16.84
CA ARG A 273 13.41 -16.25 17.83
C ARG A 273 13.27 -15.75 19.27
N GLY A 274 13.71 -14.52 19.56
CA GLY A 274 13.58 -13.91 20.89
C GLY A 274 12.11 -13.75 21.32
N ILE A 275 11.23 -13.35 20.40
CA ILE A 275 9.78 -13.27 20.64
C ILE A 275 9.21 -14.64 21.01
N VAL A 276 9.53 -15.68 20.25
CA VAL A 276 9.04 -17.05 20.50
C VAL A 276 9.62 -17.61 21.81
N GLN A 277 10.88 -17.32 22.13
CA GLN A 277 11.48 -17.73 23.40
C GLN A 277 10.80 -17.10 24.61
N GLN A 278 10.44 -15.81 24.52
CA GLN A 278 9.79 -15.11 25.64
C GLN A 278 8.32 -15.48 25.79
N HIS A 279 7.58 -15.57 24.68
CA HIS A 279 6.12 -15.69 24.70
C HIS A 279 5.62 -17.09 24.33
N GLY A 280 6.49 -18.01 23.92
CA GLY A 280 6.11 -19.30 23.35
C GLY A 280 5.49 -19.20 21.94
N GLU A 281 5.01 -20.34 21.43
CA GLU A 281 4.36 -20.44 20.11
C GLU A 281 2.88 -20.00 20.11
N ASN A 282 2.40 -19.33 21.17
CA ASN A 282 1.00 -18.97 21.43
C ASN A 282 0.18 -18.58 20.19
N TRP A 283 0.68 -17.60 19.44
CA TRP A 283 0.09 -17.14 18.18
C TRP A 283 1.11 -17.05 17.03
N MET A 284 2.41 -17.08 17.34
CA MET A 284 3.50 -17.03 16.37
C MET A 284 3.98 -18.46 16.07
N TYR A 285 3.07 -19.30 15.58
CA TYR A 285 3.36 -20.67 15.17
C TYR A 285 4.43 -20.74 14.07
N PRO A 286 5.08 -21.89 13.86
CA PRO A 286 6.14 -22.04 12.84
C PRO A 286 5.75 -21.50 11.45
N GLU A 287 4.50 -21.67 11.02
CA GLU A 287 3.99 -21.17 9.74
C GLU A 287 3.98 -19.63 9.69
N MET A 288 3.59 -18.97 10.79
CA MET A 288 3.65 -17.51 10.91
C MET A 288 5.09 -17.00 10.92
N GLN A 289 5.99 -17.71 11.61
CA GLN A 289 7.42 -17.37 11.63
C GLN A 289 8.04 -17.48 10.23
N GLN A 290 7.72 -18.56 9.51
CA GLN A 290 8.16 -18.77 8.14
C GLN A 290 7.68 -17.63 7.23
N GLU A 291 6.39 -17.27 7.28
CA GLU A 291 5.84 -16.17 6.49
C GLU A 291 6.48 -14.82 6.85
N PHE A 292 6.67 -14.49 8.13
CA PHE A 292 7.34 -13.24 8.50
C PHE A 292 8.77 -13.15 7.99
N ASN A 293 9.54 -14.23 8.07
CA ASN A 293 10.91 -14.24 7.54
C ASN A 293 10.92 -14.08 6.02
N ILE A 294 10.03 -14.78 5.32
CA ILE A 294 9.86 -14.65 3.88
C ILE A 294 9.47 -13.20 3.50
N MET A 295 8.46 -12.64 4.18
CA MET A 295 8.01 -11.26 3.99
C MET A 295 9.15 -10.25 4.16
N TYR A 296 10.12 -10.55 5.02
CA TYR A 296 11.28 -9.73 5.31
C TYR A 296 12.45 -9.92 4.32
N TYR A 297 12.84 -11.16 4.01
CA TYR A 297 14.01 -11.45 3.18
C TYR A 297 13.69 -11.48 1.69
N GLN A 298 12.46 -11.83 1.31
CA GLN A 298 11.99 -11.88 -0.09
C GLN A 298 11.07 -10.70 -0.43
N ARG A 299 11.41 -9.50 0.08
CA ARG A 299 10.64 -8.25 -0.10
C ARG A 299 10.30 -7.94 -1.57
N HIS A 300 11.14 -8.37 -2.51
CA HIS A 300 10.91 -8.16 -3.94
C HIS A 300 9.60 -8.78 -4.43
N ARG A 301 9.15 -9.88 -3.83
CA ARG A 301 7.88 -10.55 -4.15
C ARG A 301 6.67 -9.69 -3.81
N PHE A 302 6.80 -8.83 -2.80
CA PHE A 302 5.69 -8.05 -2.24
C PHE A 302 5.76 -6.57 -2.60
N LYS A 303 6.61 -6.16 -3.55
CA LYS A 303 6.79 -4.76 -3.96
C LYS A 303 5.46 -4.05 -4.27
N ASN A 304 4.52 -4.78 -4.86
CA ASN A 304 3.21 -4.25 -5.25
C ASN A 304 2.24 -4.03 -4.07
N LEU A 305 2.48 -4.67 -2.92
CA LEU A 305 1.58 -4.63 -1.75
C LEU A 305 1.83 -3.42 -0.84
N LYS A 306 2.84 -2.61 -1.18
CA LYS A 306 3.12 -1.33 -0.52
C LYS A 306 3.15 -1.43 1.01
N THR A 307 3.75 -2.49 1.55
CA THR A 307 3.92 -2.71 2.99
C THR A 307 5.27 -3.35 3.23
N ARG A 308 5.94 -2.97 4.32
CA ARG A 308 7.27 -3.46 4.69
C ARG A 308 7.29 -3.86 6.16
N LEU A 309 7.83 -5.05 6.41
CA LEU A 309 8.13 -5.53 7.74
C LEU A 309 9.52 -5.05 8.17
N HIS A 310 9.62 -4.60 9.41
CA HIS A 310 10.83 -4.10 10.04
C HIS A 310 11.11 -4.84 11.34
N SER A 311 12.39 -4.95 11.68
CA SER A 311 12.83 -5.27 13.04
C SER A 311 13.55 -4.09 13.68
N VAL A 312 13.37 -3.95 14.98
CA VAL A 312 14.11 -3.01 15.84
C VAL A 312 14.86 -3.84 16.84
N GLU A 313 16.16 -3.61 16.97
CA GLU A 313 17.03 -4.44 17.79
C GLU A 313 17.75 -3.61 18.83
N VAL A 314 17.86 -4.12 20.05
CA VAL A 314 18.63 -3.51 21.13
C VAL A 314 19.77 -4.42 21.54
N TRP A 315 20.95 -3.82 21.57
CA TRP A 315 22.21 -4.49 21.83
C TRP A 315 22.82 -4.00 23.13
N LYS A 316 23.42 -4.92 23.88
CA LYS A 316 24.36 -4.61 24.96
C LYS A 316 25.71 -5.23 24.58
N GLY A 317 26.66 -4.40 24.17
CA GLY A 317 27.85 -4.90 23.49
C GLY A 317 27.46 -5.64 22.20
N GLY A 318 27.83 -6.93 22.10
CA GLY A 318 27.48 -7.79 20.95
C GLY A 318 26.22 -8.65 21.14
N GLU A 319 25.56 -8.58 22.29
CA GLU A 319 24.40 -9.44 22.61
C GLU A 319 23.08 -8.73 22.30
N LEU A 320 22.15 -9.44 21.65
CA LEU A 320 20.80 -8.97 21.39
C LEU A 320 19.94 -9.16 22.65
N VAL A 321 19.57 -8.06 23.31
CA VAL A 321 18.91 -8.08 24.63
C VAL A 321 17.46 -7.61 24.62
N ALA A 322 16.99 -7.03 23.50
CA ALA A 322 15.58 -6.79 23.23
C ALA A 322 15.37 -6.58 21.73
N GLY A 323 14.13 -6.68 21.28
CA GLY A 323 13.76 -6.29 19.94
C GLY A 323 12.28 -6.44 19.66
N GLU A 324 11.80 -5.81 18.60
CA GLU A 324 10.42 -5.95 18.15
C GLU A 324 10.35 -6.07 16.63
N ILE A 325 9.24 -6.61 16.16
CA ILE A 325 8.83 -6.54 14.76
C ILE A 325 7.64 -5.61 14.61
N GLY A 326 7.63 -4.87 13.51
CA GLY A 326 6.55 -3.95 13.18
C GLY A 326 6.39 -3.78 11.68
N CYS A 327 5.20 -3.37 11.27
CA CYS A 327 4.88 -3.12 9.87
C CYS A 327 4.78 -1.62 9.59
N LYS A 328 5.17 -1.26 8.38
CA LYS A 328 5.04 0.09 7.86
C LYS A 328 4.50 0.06 6.44
N TYR A 329 3.74 1.08 6.08
CA TYR A 329 3.10 1.19 4.78
C TYR A 329 3.94 1.99 3.81
N LEU A 330 3.79 1.69 2.53
CA LEU A 330 4.41 2.39 1.42
C LEU A 330 3.30 3.05 0.58
N PHE A 331 3.66 4.10 -0.13
CA PHE A 331 2.86 4.72 -1.18
C PHE A 331 3.71 4.78 -2.45
N TYR A 332 3.10 4.82 -3.62
CA TYR A 332 3.82 5.10 -4.87
C TYR A 332 3.12 6.24 -5.55
N HIS A 333 3.89 7.25 -5.95
CA HIS A 333 3.46 8.22 -6.95
C HIS A 333 3.84 7.67 -8.33
N ASP A 334 2.99 7.85 -9.34
CA ASP A 334 3.20 7.39 -10.70
C ASP A 334 4.43 8.05 -11.36
N LYS A 335 5.61 7.48 -11.14
CA LYS A 335 6.76 7.39 -12.04
C LYS A 335 7.93 6.76 -11.28
N TRP A 336 8.66 5.92 -11.99
CA TRP A 336 9.85 5.22 -11.53
C TRP A 336 10.78 6.11 -10.69
N THR A 337 11.42 5.53 -9.68
CA THR A 337 12.51 6.09 -8.82
C THR A 337 12.14 6.95 -7.59
N ALA A 338 11.16 6.55 -6.77
CA ALA A 338 11.19 6.77 -5.31
C ALA A 338 10.16 5.88 -4.60
N VAL A 339 10.56 5.18 -3.53
CA VAL A 339 9.64 4.42 -2.68
C VAL A 339 9.02 5.39 -1.65
N ALA A 340 7.82 5.86 -1.98
CA ALA A 340 6.91 6.55 -1.07
C ALA A 340 6.70 5.74 0.22
N THR A 341 6.79 6.31 1.42
CA THR A 341 6.63 5.58 2.70
C THR A 341 5.56 6.26 3.58
N GLY A 342 4.70 5.57 4.34
CA GLY A 342 3.59 6.19 5.08
C GLY A 342 3.95 6.71 6.48
N ALA A 343 3.18 7.65 7.05
CA ALA A 343 3.39 8.24 8.39
C ALA A 343 2.76 7.42 9.55
N VAL A 344 2.63 6.10 9.38
CA VAL A 344 2.12 5.16 10.39
C VAL A 344 3.11 4.01 10.56
N TYR A 345 3.39 3.65 11.81
CA TYR A 345 4.13 2.45 12.18
C TYR A 345 3.27 1.59 13.10
N THR A 346 3.12 0.31 12.77
CA THR A 346 2.32 -0.65 13.56
C THR A 346 3.24 -1.63 14.26
N SER A 347 3.36 -1.54 15.59
CA SER A 347 4.08 -2.55 16.36
C SER A 347 3.26 -3.83 16.42
N VAL A 348 3.90 -4.95 16.11
CA VAL A 348 3.26 -6.27 16.16
C VAL A 348 3.55 -6.92 17.51
N THR A 349 4.84 -7.12 17.82
CA THR A 349 5.27 -7.75 19.07
C THR A 349 6.77 -7.59 19.28
N GLY A 350 7.22 -7.74 20.52
CA GLY A 350 8.63 -7.69 20.87
C GLY A 350 8.98 -8.53 22.10
N PHE A 351 10.27 -8.58 22.40
CA PHE A 351 10.85 -9.33 23.50
C PHE A 351 11.95 -8.49 24.19
N HIS A 352 12.30 -8.87 25.42
CA HIS A 352 13.41 -8.33 26.18
C HIS A 352 13.96 -9.37 27.18
N ASN A 353 15.29 -9.45 27.27
CA ASN A 353 16.00 -10.38 28.15
C ASN A 353 16.80 -9.68 29.26
N LEU A 354 16.80 -8.34 29.28
CA LEU A 354 17.52 -7.54 30.27
C LEU A 354 16.57 -6.51 30.91
N ASN A 355 16.78 -6.22 32.18
CA ASN A 355 16.04 -5.18 32.88
C ASN A 355 16.15 -3.84 32.13
N SER A 356 15.00 -3.21 31.90
CA SER A 356 14.87 -1.93 31.18
C SER A 356 15.28 -1.95 29.70
N SER A 357 15.72 -3.08 29.11
CA SER A 357 16.03 -3.11 27.66
C SER A 357 14.78 -2.96 26.80
N GLY A 358 13.66 -3.56 27.20
CA GLY A 358 12.36 -3.34 26.54
C GLY A 358 11.86 -1.90 26.67
N THR A 359 12.03 -1.27 27.84
CA THR A 359 11.68 0.14 28.05
C THR A 359 12.54 1.07 27.20
N PHE A 360 13.86 0.83 27.16
CA PHE A 360 14.77 1.56 26.28
C PHE A 360 14.41 1.36 24.81
N GLN A 361 14.10 0.13 24.39
CA GLN A 361 13.67 -0.16 23.02
C GLN A 361 12.48 0.70 22.61
N LEU A 362 11.45 0.82 23.45
CA LEU A 362 10.30 1.67 23.19
C LEU A 362 10.66 3.15 23.10
N TYR A 363 11.56 3.64 23.96
CA TYR A 363 12.01 5.05 23.92
C TYR A 363 12.83 5.36 22.68
N ALA A 364 13.77 4.47 22.35
CA ALA A 364 14.59 4.59 21.15
C ALA A 364 13.73 4.53 19.89
N LEU A 365 12.75 3.61 19.83
CA LEU A 365 11.83 3.54 18.72
C LEU A 365 10.95 4.80 18.63
N ALA A 366 10.43 5.31 19.73
CA ALA A 366 9.69 6.58 19.73
C ALA A 366 10.53 7.73 19.15
N ALA A 367 11.80 7.84 19.55
CA ALA A 367 12.71 8.84 19.02
C ALA A 367 12.92 8.68 17.51
N ILE A 368 13.20 7.44 17.06
CA ILE A 368 13.37 7.13 15.64
C ILE A 368 12.11 7.49 14.84
N LEU A 369 10.93 7.05 15.29
CA LEU A 369 9.65 7.33 14.63
C LEU A 369 9.38 8.83 14.57
N HIS A 370 9.63 9.56 15.68
CA HIS A 370 9.47 11.01 15.75
C HIS A 370 10.37 11.74 14.75
N PHE A 371 11.67 11.47 14.77
CA PHE A 371 12.63 12.13 13.88
C PHE A 371 12.44 11.78 12.41
N GLN A 372 11.79 10.65 12.13
CA GLN A 372 11.39 10.26 10.79
C GLN A 372 10.00 10.82 10.38
N GLY A 373 9.36 11.61 11.24
CA GLY A 373 8.09 12.27 10.97
C GLY A 373 6.88 11.32 10.94
N ILE A 374 6.96 10.18 11.63
CA ILE A 374 5.82 9.28 11.86
C ILE A 374 4.86 9.93 12.84
N GLU A 375 3.59 9.95 12.47
CA GLU A 375 2.55 10.66 13.23
C GLU A 375 1.75 9.73 14.13
N VAL A 376 1.59 8.48 13.71
CA VAL A 376 0.83 7.46 14.44
C VAL A 376 1.71 6.24 14.64
N TRP A 377 1.95 5.94 15.91
CA TRP A 377 2.47 4.65 16.34
C TRP A 377 1.29 3.80 16.82
N ASP A 378 0.85 2.87 15.98
CA ASP A 378 -0.22 1.91 16.27
C ASP A 378 0.33 0.79 17.16
N LEU A 379 -0.28 0.63 18.32
CA LEU A 379 0.13 -0.34 19.33
C LEU A 379 -0.86 -1.51 19.42
N GLY A 380 -1.93 -1.55 18.62
CA GLY A 380 -2.93 -2.62 18.66
C GLY A 380 -3.88 -2.52 19.86
N MET A 381 -3.97 -3.58 20.67
CA MET A 381 -4.90 -3.62 21.82
C MET A 381 -4.47 -2.69 22.95
N GLU A 382 -5.45 -2.16 23.68
CA GLU A 382 -5.22 -1.42 24.91
C GLU A 382 -4.85 -2.34 26.07
N ILE A 383 -3.73 -2.07 26.73
CA ILE A 383 -3.27 -2.77 27.93
C ILE A 383 -2.57 -1.81 28.90
N PRO A 384 -2.54 -2.10 30.22
CA PRO A 384 -2.09 -1.15 31.24
C PRO A 384 -0.69 -0.56 31.00
N TYR A 385 0.27 -1.37 30.58
CA TYR A 385 1.63 -0.87 30.36
C TYR A 385 1.69 0.15 29.20
N LYS A 386 0.85 0.02 28.15
CA LYS A 386 0.81 0.98 27.04
C LYS A 386 0.29 2.34 27.51
N ARG A 387 -0.73 2.34 28.37
CA ARG A 387 -1.19 3.57 29.03
C ARG A 387 -0.08 4.22 29.86
N SER A 388 0.71 3.41 30.56
CA SER A 388 1.81 3.92 31.40
C SER A 388 2.88 4.68 30.61
N ILE A 389 3.13 4.29 29.35
CA ILE A 389 4.05 4.97 28.44
C ILE A 389 3.40 6.12 27.66
N GLY A 390 2.14 6.46 27.94
CA GLY A 390 1.43 7.59 27.34
C GLY A 390 0.51 7.25 26.16
N ALA A 391 0.28 5.96 25.87
CA ALA A 391 -0.67 5.57 24.82
C ALA A 391 -2.11 5.97 25.18
N THR A 392 -2.87 6.32 24.16
CA THR A 392 -4.29 6.65 24.21
C THR A 392 -5.08 5.74 23.28
N THR A 393 -6.40 5.71 23.38
CA THR A 393 -7.27 4.94 22.47
C THR A 393 -7.99 5.81 21.46
N MET A 394 -8.37 5.20 20.34
CA MET A 394 -9.30 5.74 19.37
C MET A 394 -10.25 4.65 18.89
N SER A 395 -11.50 5.02 18.64
CA SER A 395 -12.47 4.08 18.07
C SER A 395 -12.03 3.58 16.69
N ARG A 396 -12.46 2.37 16.32
CA ARG A 396 -12.13 1.71 15.04
C ARG A 396 -12.34 2.61 13.83
N THR A 397 -13.49 3.29 13.75
CA THR A 397 -13.80 4.21 12.65
C THR A 397 -12.78 5.33 12.56
N ARG A 398 -12.50 5.99 13.71
CA ARG A 398 -11.50 7.06 13.79
C ARG A 398 -10.09 6.56 13.47
N PHE A 399 -9.77 5.34 13.87
CA PHE A 399 -8.52 4.69 13.53
C PHE A 399 -8.36 4.50 12.04
N ILE A 400 -9.34 3.90 11.35
CA ILE A 400 -9.26 3.67 9.91
C ILE A 400 -9.13 4.99 9.13
N ASP A 401 -9.88 6.02 9.53
CA ASP A 401 -9.76 7.35 8.92
C ASP A 401 -8.36 7.95 9.11
N THR A 402 -7.86 7.93 10.35
CA THR A 402 -6.53 8.46 10.68
C THR A 402 -5.44 7.65 9.97
N PHE A 403 -5.56 6.33 9.98
CA PHE A 403 -4.64 5.40 9.36
C PHE A 403 -4.55 5.62 7.86
N ASN A 404 -5.69 5.72 7.16
CA ASN A 404 -5.72 5.96 5.72
C ASN A 404 -5.15 7.34 5.37
N HIS A 405 -5.44 8.36 6.18
CA HIS A 405 -4.87 9.70 6.00
C HIS A 405 -3.33 9.69 6.14
N CYS A 406 -2.80 9.10 7.22
CA CYS A 406 -1.36 9.05 7.47
C CYS A 406 -0.62 8.11 6.50
N LYS A 407 -1.27 7.06 5.99
CA LYS A 407 -0.71 6.12 5.00
C LYS A 407 -0.29 6.82 3.69
N THR A 408 -0.91 7.95 3.35
CA THR A 408 -0.60 8.70 2.12
C THR A 408 0.61 9.64 2.24
N ARG A 409 1.19 9.82 3.44
CA ARG A 409 2.25 10.80 3.71
C ARG A 409 3.64 10.17 3.69
N GLU A 410 4.51 10.66 2.80
CA GLU A 410 5.90 10.21 2.59
C GLU A 410 6.83 10.37 3.81
N ARG A 411 7.26 9.28 4.46
CA ARG A 411 8.10 9.26 5.68
C ARG A 411 8.91 7.98 5.80
N ASP A 412 10.25 8.00 5.84
CA ASP A 412 11.05 6.77 5.98
C ASP A 412 11.05 6.21 7.42
N VAL A 413 11.53 4.99 7.67
CA VAL A 413 11.72 4.43 9.03
C VAL A 413 13.06 3.72 9.02
N CYS A 414 14.04 4.45 9.50
CA CYS A 414 15.40 3.99 9.73
C CYS A 414 15.98 4.79 10.90
N VAL A 415 17.04 4.26 11.52
CA VAL A 415 17.80 5.06 12.49
C VAL A 415 18.36 6.29 11.76
N PRO A 416 18.05 7.52 12.23
CA PRO A 416 18.56 8.73 11.59
C PRO A 416 20.09 8.69 11.50
N GLU A 417 20.65 9.18 10.39
CA GLU A 417 22.07 9.01 10.05
C GLU A 417 23.01 9.45 11.18
N ARG A 418 22.68 10.58 11.83
CA ARG A 418 23.45 11.13 12.95
C ARG A 418 23.53 10.23 14.19
N PHE A 419 22.68 9.21 14.31
CA PHE A 419 22.66 8.27 15.42
C PHE A 419 23.13 6.87 15.05
N ARG A 420 23.41 6.60 13.76
CA ARG A 420 23.71 5.25 13.27
C ARG A 420 25.00 4.69 13.86
N ASP A 421 25.99 5.56 14.04
CA ASP A 421 27.34 5.22 14.51
C ASP A 421 27.54 5.51 16.02
N CYS A 422 26.48 5.93 16.73
CA CYS A 422 26.55 6.13 18.17
C CYS A 422 26.77 4.79 18.89
N GLU A 423 27.71 4.75 19.83
CA GLU A 423 27.99 3.57 20.65
C GLU A 423 26.78 3.13 21.48
N ASN A 424 25.94 4.09 21.87
CA ASN A 424 24.79 3.88 22.73
C ASN A 424 23.65 4.88 22.40
N GLY A 425 22.49 4.71 23.02
CA GLY A 425 21.29 5.49 22.72
C GLY A 425 21.14 6.80 23.51
N VAL A 426 22.16 7.26 24.25
CA VAL A 426 22.03 8.44 25.12
C VAL A 426 21.67 9.69 24.32
N GLN A 427 22.45 10.00 23.29
CA GLN A 427 22.23 11.19 22.46
C GLN A 427 20.84 11.18 21.79
N LEU A 428 20.40 10.01 21.31
CA LEU A 428 19.07 9.84 20.71
C LEU A 428 17.95 10.21 21.69
N LEU A 429 18.07 9.80 22.96
CA LEU A 429 17.06 10.09 23.97
C LEU A 429 17.16 11.53 24.50
N GLU A 430 18.36 12.10 24.60
CA GLU A 430 18.57 13.50 25.02
C GLU A 430 17.98 14.48 24.00
N GLU A 431 18.14 14.22 22.69
CA GLU A 431 17.50 15.03 21.65
C GLU A 431 15.96 14.91 21.71
N LEU A 432 15.42 13.71 21.90
CA LEU A 432 13.97 13.52 22.06
C LEU A 432 13.45 14.26 23.30
N GLU A 433 14.15 14.15 24.43
CA GLU A 433 13.79 14.83 25.68
C GLU A 433 13.83 16.35 25.52
N THR A 434 14.82 16.88 24.79
CA THR A 434 14.91 18.32 24.51
C THR A 434 13.70 18.81 23.71
N GLU A 435 13.23 18.05 22.72
CA GLU A 435 12.01 18.39 21.99
C GLU A 435 10.73 18.26 22.83
N GLN A 436 10.69 17.30 23.76
CA GLN A 436 9.60 17.18 24.73
C GLN A 436 9.53 18.40 25.66
N GLN A 437 10.68 18.79 26.23
CA GLN A 437 10.79 19.96 27.10
C GLN A 437 10.42 21.24 26.37
N LEU A 438 10.93 21.47 25.16
CA LEU A 438 10.57 22.64 24.35
C LEU A 438 9.06 22.73 24.11
N ARG A 439 8.41 21.59 23.85
CA ARG A 439 6.95 21.53 23.71
C ARG A 439 6.24 21.87 25.01
N GLU A 440 6.69 21.35 26.14
CA GLU A 440 6.12 21.64 27.46
C GLU A 440 6.28 23.12 27.83
N GLU A 441 7.48 23.68 27.64
CA GLU A 441 7.77 25.11 27.83
C GLU A 441 6.89 25.99 26.95
N LEU A 442 6.66 25.62 25.68
CA LEU A 442 5.75 26.35 24.80
C LEU A 442 4.29 26.29 25.28
N LEU A 443 3.83 25.13 25.77
CA LEU A 443 2.49 24.97 26.30
C LEU A 443 2.30 25.72 27.63
N GLU A 444 3.29 25.67 28.51
CA GLU A 444 3.30 26.44 29.77
C GLU A 444 3.36 27.94 29.49
N PHE A 445 4.27 28.39 28.61
CA PHE A 445 4.32 29.77 28.16
C PHE A 445 2.97 30.23 27.62
N TYR A 446 2.31 29.42 26.79
CA TYR A 446 0.98 29.75 26.28
C TYR A 446 -0.07 29.78 27.39
N ALA A 447 -0.05 28.84 28.34
CA ALA A 447 -1.00 28.78 29.45
C ALA A 447 -0.85 29.97 30.43
N TYR A 448 0.38 30.44 30.65
CA TYR A 448 0.69 31.58 31.52
C TYR A 448 0.72 32.93 30.79
N ALA A 449 0.72 32.94 29.46
CA ALA A 449 0.60 34.16 28.68
C ALA A 449 -0.71 34.88 29.02
N THR A 450 -0.64 36.20 29.17
CA THR A 450 -1.82 37.03 29.34
C THR A 450 -2.77 36.85 28.15
N LEU A 451 -4.08 37.07 28.35
CA LEU A 451 -5.07 36.99 27.27
C LEU A 451 -4.66 37.85 26.05
N LYS A 452 -4.02 39.01 26.29
CA LYS A 452 -3.47 39.87 25.22
C LYS A 452 -2.34 39.18 24.45
N GLN A 453 -1.39 38.55 25.12
CA GLN A 453 -0.30 37.80 24.48
C GLN A 453 -0.82 36.58 23.71
N GLN A 454 -1.75 35.82 24.29
CA GLN A 454 -2.42 34.71 23.60
C GLN A 454 -3.12 35.19 22.32
N HIS A 455 -3.87 36.31 22.39
CA HIS A 455 -4.50 36.91 21.21
C HIS A 455 -3.49 37.36 20.17
N VAL A 456 -2.38 37.99 20.56
CA VAL A 456 -1.32 38.40 19.62
C VAL A 456 -0.72 37.17 18.94
N ILE A 457 -0.40 36.10 19.68
CA ILE A 457 0.11 34.84 19.11
C ILE A 457 -0.90 34.25 18.13
N MET A 458 -2.18 34.19 18.51
CA MET A 458 -3.25 33.68 17.65
C MET A 458 -3.43 34.53 16.38
N ILE A 459 -3.35 35.86 16.48
CA ILE A 459 -3.43 36.78 15.34
C ILE A 459 -2.21 36.59 14.42
N CYS A 460 -1.00 36.52 14.97
CA CYS A 460 0.21 36.28 14.20
C CYS A 460 0.16 34.93 13.48
N ALA A 461 -0.19 33.86 14.20
CA ALA A 461 -0.35 32.53 13.60
C ALA A 461 -1.43 32.52 12.51
N GLY A 462 -2.58 33.16 12.77
CA GLY A 462 -3.66 33.33 11.79
C GLY A 462 -3.22 34.11 10.56
N ALA A 463 -2.46 35.19 10.72
CA ALA A 463 -1.94 35.99 9.62
C ALA A 463 -0.93 35.21 8.78
N THR A 464 -0.02 34.48 9.41
CA THR A 464 0.97 33.63 8.71
C THR A 464 0.27 32.49 7.96
N LEU A 465 -0.67 31.78 8.59
CA LEU A 465 -1.45 30.72 7.94
C LEU A 465 -2.28 31.28 6.79
N GLY A 466 -2.94 32.43 6.99
CA GLY A 466 -3.70 33.13 5.97
C GLY A 466 -2.82 33.52 4.76
N ALA A 467 -1.60 34.00 4.99
CA ALA A 467 -0.64 34.30 3.94
C ALA A 467 -0.24 33.03 3.15
N ILE A 468 0.07 31.92 3.85
CA ILE A 468 0.43 30.65 3.21
C ILE A 468 -0.72 30.12 2.35
N VAL A 469 -1.94 30.06 2.92
CA VAL A 469 -3.15 29.61 2.21
C VAL A 469 -3.46 30.53 1.04
N GLY A 470 -3.36 31.85 1.23
CA GLY A 470 -3.57 32.85 0.19
C GLY A 470 -2.59 32.71 -0.98
N ILE A 471 -1.31 32.48 -0.70
CA ILE A 471 -0.29 32.23 -1.72
C ILE A 471 -0.59 30.91 -2.47
N LYS A 472 -0.93 29.84 -1.74
CA LYS A 472 -1.27 28.55 -2.35
C LYS A 472 -2.51 28.67 -3.25
N SER A 473 -3.57 29.32 -2.76
CA SER A 473 -4.79 29.58 -3.51
C SER A 473 -4.50 30.44 -4.75
N ARG A 474 -3.73 31.53 -4.60
CA ARG A 474 -3.32 32.37 -5.73
C ARG A 474 -2.54 31.56 -6.78
N ARG A 475 -1.58 30.74 -6.37
CA ARG A 475 -0.82 29.86 -7.27
C ARG A 475 -1.73 28.88 -8.00
N GLN A 476 -2.70 28.28 -7.32
CA GLN A 476 -3.69 27.40 -7.93
C GLN A 476 -4.59 28.13 -8.93
N ARG A 477 -5.05 29.34 -8.61
CA ARG A 477 -5.88 30.18 -9.50
C ARG A 477 -5.11 30.69 -10.73
N VAL A 478 -3.82 31.00 -10.57
CA VAL A 478 -2.93 31.33 -11.69
C VAL A 478 -2.68 30.08 -12.56
N ALA A 479 -2.39 28.93 -11.95
CA ALA A 479 -2.17 27.67 -12.65
C ALA A 479 -3.45 27.16 -13.35
N SER A 480 -4.64 27.44 -12.79
CA SER A 480 -5.92 27.19 -13.45
C SER A 480 -6.24 28.22 -14.53
N GLY A 481 -5.31 29.14 -14.85
CA GLY A 481 -5.47 30.18 -15.85
C GLY A 481 -6.61 31.14 -15.54
N GLU A 482 -7.10 31.23 -14.29
CA GLU A 482 -8.22 32.09 -13.91
C GLU A 482 -7.94 33.57 -14.22
N PHE A 483 -6.68 33.98 -14.06
CA PHE A 483 -6.19 35.34 -14.36
C PHE A 483 -5.53 35.47 -15.74
N SER A 484 -5.96 34.68 -16.72
CA SER A 484 -5.39 34.80 -18.06
C SER A 484 -5.62 36.19 -18.67
N ASP A 485 -4.56 36.73 -19.26
CA ASP A 485 -4.46 37.97 -20.01
C ASP A 485 -4.24 37.73 -21.52
N ASN A 486 -4.37 36.47 -21.96
CA ASN A 486 -4.12 36.02 -23.32
C ASN A 486 -5.29 36.37 -24.26
N LEU A 487 -5.38 37.65 -24.60
CA LEU A 487 -6.40 38.21 -25.47
C LEU A 487 -5.98 38.16 -26.95
N GLU A 488 -6.88 37.68 -27.79
CA GLU A 488 -6.83 37.76 -29.25
C GLU A 488 -7.85 38.79 -29.71
N LEU A 489 -7.38 39.79 -30.46
CA LEU A 489 -8.22 40.81 -31.07
C LEU A 489 -8.13 40.69 -32.60
N VAL A 490 -9.26 40.56 -33.27
CA VAL A 490 -9.31 40.47 -34.73
C VAL A 490 -10.39 41.40 -35.28
N ALA A 491 -10.00 42.31 -36.16
CA ALA A 491 -10.91 43.20 -36.86
C ALA A 491 -11.16 42.69 -38.29
N TYR A 492 -12.41 42.73 -38.72
CA TYR A 492 -12.84 42.29 -40.05
C TYR A 492 -13.65 43.41 -40.73
N ASN A 493 -13.31 43.73 -41.97
CA ASN A 493 -14.18 44.48 -42.87
C ASN A 493 -14.83 43.49 -43.84
N THR A 494 -16.16 43.48 -43.97
CA THR A 494 -16.87 42.36 -44.62
C THR A 494 -17.63 42.79 -45.87
N SER A 495 -17.51 42.02 -46.95
CA SER A 495 -18.26 42.24 -48.20
C SER A 495 -19.61 41.52 -48.22
N SER A 496 -19.71 40.38 -47.51
CA SER A 496 -20.94 39.61 -47.35
C SER A 496 -21.19 39.30 -45.88
N VAL A 497 -22.13 40.03 -45.27
CA VAL A 497 -22.53 39.86 -43.85
C VAL A 497 -22.94 38.42 -43.55
N LYS A 498 -23.82 37.86 -44.39
CA LYS A 498 -24.44 36.57 -44.15
C LYS A 498 -23.41 35.44 -44.18
N ASP A 499 -22.48 35.48 -45.14
CA ASP A 499 -21.44 34.46 -45.28
C ASP A 499 -20.40 34.60 -44.16
N PHE A 500 -20.02 35.83 -43.82
CA PHE A 500 -19.13 36.11 -42.70
C PHE A 500 -19.70 35.59 -41.38
N GLU A 501 -20.91 36.00 -40.99
CA GLU A 501 -21.53 35.61 -39.72
C GLU A 501 -21.74 34.08 -39.64
N SER A 502 -22.13 33.45 -40.75
CA SER A 502 -22.29 31.98 -40.81
C SER A 502 -20.97 31.24 -40.60
N ASN A 503 -19.90 31.65 -41.30
CA ASN A 503 -18.57 31.05 -41.17
C ASN A 503 -17.94 31.37 -39.81
N TRP A 504 -18.11 32.59 -39.32
CA TRP A 504 -17.63 33.01 -38.01
C TRP A 504 -18.29 32.22 -36.88
N ASN A 505 -19.61 32.00 -36.95
CA ASN A 505 -20.33 31.18 -35.97
C ASN A 505 -19.86 29.71 -35.96
N ARG A 506 -19.36 29.19 -37.09
CA ARG A 506 -18.72 27.85 -37.13
C ARG A 506 -17.35 27.88 -36.48
N LEU A 507 -16.55 28.92 -36.76
CA LEU A 507 -15.23 29.12 -36.15
C LEU A 507 -15.31 29.34 -34.64
N ALA A 508 -16.28 30.13 -34.17
CA ALA A 508 -16.52 30.37 -32.75
C ALA A 508 -16.91 29.08 -32.00
N ARG A 509 -17.74 28.23 -32.61
CA ARG A 509 -18.07 26.91 -32.07
C ARG A 509 -16.87 25.97 -32.01
N LEU A 510 -15.94 26.05 -32.96
CA LEU A 510 -14.69 25.30 -32.90
C LEU A 510 -13.84 25.77 -31.71
N ALA A 511 -13.69 27.08 -31.52
CA ALA A 511 -12.97 27.64 -30.37
C ALA A 511 -13.59 27.18 -29.05
N GLN A 512 -14.92 27.21 -28.91
CA GLN A 512 -15.66 26.78 -27.71
C GLN A 512 -15.42 25.31 -27.33
N ARG A 513 -14.99 24.45 -28.26
CA ARG A 513 -14.66 23.05 -27.99
C ARG A 513 -13.24 22.85 -27.47
N SER A 514 -12.38 23.86 -27.54
CA SER A 514 -11.03 23.79 -26.98
C SER A 514 -11.09 23.81 -25.45
N SER A 515 -10.33 22.94 -24.79
CA SER A 515 -10.28 22.84 -23.32
C SER A 515 -9.80 24.12 -22.64
N ASP A 516 -9.07 24.94 -23.38
CA ASP A 516 -8.44 26.17 -22.88
C ASP A 516 -9.19 27.43 -23.32
N TYR A 517 -10.37 27.27 -23.92
CA TYR A 517 -11.25 28.37 -24.28
C TYR A 517 -11.90 28.98 -23.04
N LYS A 518 -11.88 30.32 -22.92
CA LYS A 518 -12.69 31.02 -21.92
C LYS A 518 -13.90 31.71 -22.52
N TYR A 519 -13.67 32.54 -23.54
CA TYR A 519 -14.69 33.49 -23.97
C TYR A 519 -14.40 34.08 -25.35
N THR A 520 -15.46 34.43 -26.09
CA THR A 520 -15.41 35.21 -27.33
C THR A 520 -16.55 36.22 -27.31
N ARG A 521 -16.29 37.46 -27.73
CA ARG A 521 -17.31 38.41 -28.19
C ARG A 521 -17.02 38.83 -29.62
N LEU A 522 -18.09 39.12 -30.33
CA LEU A 522 -18.06 39.79 -31.61
C LEU A 522 -18.86 41.09 -31.46
N TYR A 523 -18.21 42.20 -31.74
CA TYR A 523 -18.84 43.50 -31.84
C TYR A 523 -19.01 43.84 -33.31
N LYS A 524 -20.13 44.48 -33.65
CA LYS A 524 -20.40 45.01 -34.98
C LYS A 524 -20.44 46.52 -34.87
N ALA A 525 -19.60 47.22 -35.62
CA ALA A 525 -19.62 48.66 -35.66
C ALA A 525 -20.93 49.14 -36.32
N VAL A 526 -21.56 50.15 -35.73
CA VAL A 526 -22.70 50.83 -36.32
C VAL A 526 -22.16 52.10 -36.95
N ASN A 527 -21.79 52.03 -38.22
CA ASN A 527 -21.44 53.20 -39.01
C ASN A 527 -22.53 53.41 -40.07
N TRP A 528 -23.22 54.55 -40.01
CA TRP A 528 -24.33 54.86 -40.91
C TRP A 528 -23.86 55.32 -42.29
N ASP A 529 -22.63 55.82 -42.38
CA ASP A 529 -22.09 56.47 -43.58
C ASP A 529 -21.22 55.55 -44.44
N GLU A 530 -20.86 54.35 -43.93
CA GLU A 530 -20.08 53.36 -44.68
C GLU A 530 -20.92 52.14 -45.09
N PRO A 531 -20.84 51.70 -46.36
CA PRO A 531 -21.68 50.61 -46.86
C PRO A 531 -21.24 49.21 -46.39
N LEU A 532 -20.05 49.07 -45.82
CA LEU A 532 -19.49 47.78 -45.39
C LEU A 532 -19.45 47.66 -43.87
N PRO A 533 -20.02 46.59 -43.27
CA PRO A 533 -19.98 46.40 -41.83
C PRO A 533 -18.62 45.94 -41.34
N HIS A 534 -18.15 46.60 -40.29
CA HIS A 534 -16.93 46.27 -39.56
C HIS A 534 -17.25 45.44 -38.33
N TYR A 535 -16.44 44.40 -38.09
CA TYR A 535 -16.55 43.55 -36.92
C TYR A 535 -15.26 43.56 -36.11
N LEU A 536 -15.40 43.50 -34.79
CA LEU A 536 -14.29 43.36 -33.85
C LEU A 536 -14.52 42.11 -32.99
N GLN A 537 -13.69 41.10 -33.18
CA GLN A 537 -13.64 39.91 -32.35
C GLN A 537 -12.67 40.13 -31.19
N LEU A 538 -13.11 39.73 -30.00
CA LEU A 538 -12.31 39.68 -28.79
C LEU A 538 -12.41 38.26 -28.22
N ARG A 539 -11.28 37.56 -28.10
CA ARG A 539 -11.26 36.17 -27.62
C ARG A 539 -10.21 36.00 -26.52
N LEU A 540 -10.60 35.34 -25.44
CA LEU A 540 -9.75 35.07 -24.28
C LEU A 540 -9.42 33.59 -24.18
N TRP A 541 -8.14 33.28 -24.07
CA TRP A 541 -7.60 31.94 -23.88
C TRP A 541 -7.12 31.74 -22.45
N LYS A 542 -7.00 30.50 -21.99
CA LYS A 542 -6.55 30.17 -20.63
C LYS A 542 -5.03 30.25 -20.47
N TYR A 543 -4.28 29.86 -21.50
CA TYR A 543 -2.82 29.90 -21.54
C TYR A 543 -2.33 30.50 -22.86
N ASP A 544 -1.10 31.00 -22.89
CA ASP A 544 -0.50 31.70 -24.05
C ASP A 544 -0.40 30.77 -25.27
N ASN A 545 0.08 29.54 -25.05
CA ASN A 545 0.21 28.53 -26.10
C ASN A 545 -1.13 27.96 -26.62
N SER A 546 -2.24 28.15 -25.89
CA SER A 546 -3.54 27.61 -26.28
C SER A 546 -4.06 28.23 -27.58
N LEU A 547 -3.80 29.53 -27.78
CA LEU A 547 -4.15 30.21 -29.03
C LEU A 547 -3.34 29.68 -30.21
N ASP A 548 -2.04 29.46 -30.01
CA ASP A 548 -1.16 28.94 -31.06
C ASP A 548 -1.55 27.50 -31.43
N ASN A 549 -1.82 26.66 -30.44
CA ASN A 549 -2.32 25.30 -30.65
C ASN A 549 -3.65 25.30 -31.41
N TYR A 550 -4.56 26.21 -31.06
CA TYR A 550 -5.83 26.37 -31.75
C TYR A 550 -5.64 26.79 -33.22
N ARG A 551 -4.78 27.79 -33.47
CA ARG A 551 -4.48 28.30 -34.83
C ARG A 551 -3.77 27.27 -35.71
N ASN A 552 -2.94 26.42 -35.12
CA ASN A 552 -2.22 25.36 -35.82
C ASN A 552 -3.11 24.14 -36.13
N SER A 553 -4.34 24.09 -35.61
CA SER A 553 -5.25 22.98 -35.91
C SER A 553 -5.74 23.01 -37.36
N PRO A 554 -5.78 21.86 -38.09
CA PRO A 554 -6.25 21.83 -39.47
C PRO A 554 -7.70 22.32 -39.63
N SER A 555 -8.54 22.05 -38.62
CA SER A 555 -9.92 22.53 -38.57
C SER A 555 -10.02 24.04 -38.51
N TYR A 556 -9.10 24.71 -37.78
CA TYR A 556 -9.03 26.16 -37.75
C TYR A 556 -8.66 26.70 -39.12
N SER A 557 -7.56 26.23 -39.74
CA SER A 557 -7.08 26.78 -41.01
C SER A 557 -8.15 26.74 -42.11
N ASN A 558 -8.95 25.67 -42.17
CA ASN A 558 -10.04 25.54 -43.14
C ASN A 558 -11.20 26.51 -42.89
N LEU A 559 -11.57 26.75 -41.62
CA LEU A 559 -12.66 27.67 -41.29
C LEU A 559 -12.20 29.13 -41.32
N ALA A 560 -10.97 29.42 -40.88
CA ALA A 560 -10.35 30.73 -40.93
C ALA A 560 -10.30 31.25 -42.38
N LYS A 561 -9.84 30.43 -43.33
CA LYS A 561 -9.86 30.78 -44.77
C LYS A 561 -11.25 31.16 -45.29
N LYS A 562 -12.31 30.52 -44.80
CA LYS A 562 -13.70 30.84 -45.19
C LYS A 562 -14.21 32.14 -44.57
N VAL A 563 -13.81 32.43 -43.33
CA VAL A 563 -14.13 33.70 -42.66
C VAL A 563 -13.37 34.84 -43.32
N GLU A 564 -12.08 34.66 -43.55
CA GLU A 564 -11.20 35.63 -44.21
C GLU A 564 -11.61 35.87 -45.67
N GLY A 565 -12.03 34.83 -46.40
CA GLY A 565 -12.54 34.98 -47.77
C GLY A 565 -13.88 35.72 -47.88
N ALA A 566 -14.64 35.85 -46.78
CA ALA A 566 -15.84 36.69 -46.70
C ALA A 566 -15.53 38.12 -46.23
N ALA A 567 -14.27 38.41 -45.91
CA ALA A 567 -13.78 39.72 -45.50
C ALA A 567 -12.91 40.36 -46.59
N THR A 568 -12.98 41.67 -46.71
CA THR A 568 -12.11 42.47 -47.59
C THR A 568 -10.78 42.79 -46.91
N VAL A 569 -10.80 43.00 -45.59
CA VAL A 569 -9.63 43.31 -44.77
C VAL A 569 -9.73 42.57 -43.45
N VAL A 570 -8.62 41.96 -43.03
CA VAL A 570 -8.50 41.29 -41.73
C VAL A 570 -7.24 41.79 -41.03
N GLN A 571 -7.40 42.26 -39.79
CA GLN A 571 -6.30 42.73 -38.95
C GLN A 571 -6.31 41.97 -37.63
N THR A 572 -5.16 41.43 -37.23
CA THR A 572 -5.02 40.66 -35.99
C THR A 572 -4.05 41.37 -35.07
N ALA A 573 -4.40 41.50 -33.79
CA ALA A 573 -3.53 42.01 -32.74
C ALA A 573 -3.54 41.08 -31.51
N ARG A 574 -2.42 41.04 -30.80
CA ARG A 574 -2.29 40.46 -29.45
C ARG A 574 -1.96 41.60 -28.49
N PRO A 575 -2.96 42.22 -27.85
CA PRO A 575 -2.69 43.28 -26.90
C PRO A 575 -1.92 42.73 -25.70
N VAL A 576 -0.93 43.49 -25.24
CA VAL A 576 -0.30 43.24 -23.94
C VAL A 576 -1.17 43.91 -22.89
N THR A 577 -1.69 43.14 -21.94
CA THR A 577 -2.47 43.70 -20.84
C THR A 577 -1.53 44.45 -19.91
N VAL A 578 -1.55 45.79 -19.97
CA VAL A 578 -0.86 46.62 -18.99
C VAL A 578 -1.77 46.76 -17.77
N ILE A 579 -1.38 46.13 -16.66
CA ILE A 579 -2.07 46.34 -15.38
C ILE A 579 -1.59 47.68 -14.83
N ASP A 580 -2.38 48.72 -15.02
CA ASP A 580 -2.18 49.99 -14.34
C ASP A 580 -2.81 49.91 -12.93
N ASP A 581 -1.95 49.88 -11.90
CA ASP A 581 -2.37 49.85 -10.50
C ASP A 581 -3.14 51.14 -10.08
N SER A 582 -3.17 52.18 -10.91
CA SER A 582 -3.93 53.42 -10.66
C SER A 582 -5.46 53.23 -10.74
N VAL A 583 -5.95 52.25 -11.52
CA VAL A 583 -7.40 51.99 -11.73
C VAL A 583 -8.00 51.15 -10.60
N ARG A 584 -7.17 50.51 -9.76
CA ARG A 584 -7.60 49.57 -8.72
C ARG A 584 -8.27 50.22 -7.49
N ARG A 585 -8.41 51.55 -7.44
CA ARG A 585 -8.95 52.28 -6.27
C ARG A 585 -10.46 52.59 -6.32
N GLY A 586 -11.19 52.20 -7.36
CA GLY A 586 -12.56 52.71 -7.58
C GLY A 586 -13.73 51.71 -7.44
N ILE A 587 -13.50 50.41 -7.30
CA ILE A 587 -14.59 49.41 -7.27
C ILE A 587 -14.71 48.85 -5.85
N PRO A 588 -15.76 49.23 -5.08
CA PRO A 588 -16.02 48.61 -3.79
C PRO A 588 -16.48 47.15 -4.01
N PHE A 589 -15.85 46.22 -3.30
CA PHE A 589 -16.29 44.84 -3.19
C PHE A 589 -17.44 44.70 -2.19
#